data_AF-A0A8S4P499-F1
#
_entry.id   AF-A0A8S4P499-F1
#
_cell.length_a   1.000
_cell.length_b   1.000
_cell.length_c   1.000
_cell.angle_alpha   90.00
_cell.angle_beta   90.00
_cell.angle_gamma   90.00
#
_symmetry.space_group_name_H-M   'P 1'
#
loop_
_entity.id
_entity.type
_entity.pdbx_description
1 polymer ?
#
loop_
_entity_poly.entity_id
_entity_poly.type
_entity_poly.pdbx_seq_one_letter_code
_entity_poly.pdbx_strand_id
1 'polypeptide(L)'
;MQANHKALKIYRCGRIFLGLLLFTIVSCLITMELLRHQPTVILSFLQTKNPKVFCWVLTTPGNLPKKATAVKNTWLKRCDGAIFVTSNHTDPSFPAMALGIPEGRDHLSDKSFAAFKYIYNNHLKDFDWFLKADDDTYVIMENLKHFLQKFDSTDPLYFGQYIGNQKQIPVKQGYASGGAGYVLSQEALRRMQEIGTNDTKYQCRKNTGYEDADIGICLENLNVTLGVSRDNNNQITFHSFNPLGVLNMDPILGNIYQYTNGNTNVGKEKGEKILSSSTISFHYVDPGTMYLLDFLIYDLNVHKLRGDNRYIWDNNPKRTYKDLLRT
;
A
#
# COMPACT_ATOMS: atom_id res chain seq x y z
N MET A 1 -25.05 -59.46 33.84
CA MET A 1 -25.46 -58.35 32.96
C MET A 1 -24.33 -57.37 32.55
N GLN A 2 -23.10 -57.45 33.07
CA GLN A 2 -22.02 -56.51 32.71
C GLN A 2 -21.20 -56.85 31.44
N ALA A 3 -21.24 -58.10 30.95
CA ALA A 3 -20.45 -58.52 29.78
C ALA A 3 -21.01 -57.99 28.44
N ASN A 4 -22.34 -57.92 28.29
CA ASN A 4 -23.00 -57.50 27.04
C ASN A 4 -22.89 -56.00 26.76
N HIS A 5 -22.70 -55.16 27.79
CA HIS A 5 -22.55 -53.71 27.62
C HIS A 5 -21.15 -53.29 27.10
N LYS A 6 -20.11 -54.08 27.36
CA LYS A 6 -18.74 -53.82 26.87
C LYS A 6 -18.60 -54.16 25.38
N ALA A 7 -19.17 -55.28 24.94
CA ALA A 7 -19.13 -55.70 23.53
C ALA A 7 -19.84 -54.70 22.59
N LEU A 8 -21.00 -54.16 23.01
CA LEU A 8 -21.76 -53.18 22.22
C LEU A 8 -21.04 -51.82 22.08
N LYS A 9 -20.25 -51.43 23.08
CA LYS A 9 -19.41 -50.21 23.04
C LYS A 9 -18.23 -50.36 22.09
N ILE A 10 -17.56 -51.52 22.07
CA ILE A 10 -16.44 -51.81 21.17
C ILE A 10 -16.91 -51.85 19.71
N TYR A 11 -18.06 -52.47 19.43
CA TYR A 11 -18.66 -52.51 18.09
C TYR A 11 -19.06 -51.11 17.57
N ARG A 12 -19.64 -50.26 18.43
CA ARG A 12 -19.96 -48.87 18.07
C ARG A 12 -18.71 -48.03 17.84
N CYS A 13 -17.65 -48.23 18.63
CA CYS A 13 -16.38 -47.52 18.46
C CYS A 13 -15.65 -47.94 17.17
N GLY A 14 -15.65 -49.24 16.84
CA GLY A 14 -15.08 -49.76 15.59
C GLY A 14 -15.79 -49.26 14.33
N ARG A 15 -17.13 -49.13 14.35
CA ARG A 15 -17.89 -48.54 13.23
C ARG A 15 -17.60 -47.05 13.02
N ILE A 16 -17.40 -46.29 14.09
CA ILE A 16 -17.02 -44.88 14.01
C ILE A 16 -15.60 -44.74 13.46
N PHE A 17 -14.66 -45.56 13.92
CA PHE A 17 -13.29 -45.57 13.41
C PHE A 17 -13.21 -45.95 11.93
N LEU A 18 -13.97 -46.96 11.50
CA LEU A 18 -14.01 -47.37 10.09
C LEU A 18 -14.66 -46.30 9.21
N GLY A 19 -15.71 -45.63 9.70
CA GLY A 19 -16.35 -44.50 9.01
C GLY A 19 -15.43 -43.29 8.86
N LEU A 20 -14.67 -42.94 9.90
CA LEU A 20 -13.67 -41.87 9.85
C LEU A 20 -12.52 -42.21 8.89
N LEU A 21 -12.02 -43.45 8.91
CA LEU A 21 -10.97 -43.90 8.00
C LEU A 21 -11.44 -43.89 6.54
N LEU A 22 -12.67 -44.32 6.27
CA LEU A 22 -13.25 -44.25 4.92
C LEU A 22 -13.44 -42.80 4.47
N PHE A 23 -13.87 -41.90 5.35
CA PHE A 23 -14.01 -40.48 5.03
C PHE A 23 -12.66 -39.82 4.72
N THR A 24 -11.60 -40.12 5.47
CA THR A 24 -10.27 -39.57 5.18
C THR A 24 -9.70 -40.14 3.88
N ILE A 25 -9.90 -41.43 3.60
CA ILE A 25 -9.46 -42.04 2.33
C ILE A 25 -10.21 -41.45 1.14
N VAL A 26 -11.54 -41.30 1.22
CA VAL A 26 -12.34 -40.71 0.13
C VAL A 26 -11.99 -39.23 -0.07
N SER A 27 -11.81 -38.46 1.00
CA SER A 27 -11.34 -37.07 0.93
C SER A 27 -9.95 -36.96 0.31
N CYS A 28 -9.03 -37.87 0.66
CA CYS A 28 -7.69 -37.95 0.10
C CYS A 28 -7.71 -38.33 -1.40
N LEU A 29 -8.57 -39.26 -1.80
CA LEU A 29 -8.73 -39.63 -3.20
C LEU A 29 -9.35 -38.48 -4.02
N ILE A 30 -10.35 -37.77 -3.50
CA ILE A 30 -10.94 -36.60 -4.18
C ILE A 30 -9.91 -35.48 -4.32
N THR A 31 -9.14 -35.19 -3.26
CA THR A 31 -8.05 -34.19 -3.32
C THR A 31 -6.95 -34.60 -4.29
N MET A 32 -6.59 -35.88 -4.35
CA MET A 32 -5.63 -36.41 -5.34
C MET A 32 -6.16 -36.32 -6.77
N GLU A 33 -7.45 -36.62 -7.01
CA GLU A 33 -8.07 -36.52 -8.33
C GLU A 33 -8.20 -35.06 -8.80
N LEU A 34 -8.52 -34.13 -7.89
CA LEU A 34 -8.53 -32.69 -8.14
C LEU A 34 -7.14 -32.14 -8.47
N LEU A 35 -6.10 -32.58 -7.73
CA LEU A 35 -4.70 -32.26 -8.02
C LEU A 35 -4.26 -32.80 -9.38
N ARG A 36 -4.81 -33.94 -9.81
CA ARG A 36 -4.49 -34.58 -11.09
C ARG A 36 -5.14 -33.88 -12.28
N HIS A 37 -6.34 -33.33 -12.11
CA HIS A 37 -7.09 -32.70 -13.21
C HIS A 37 -6.79 -31.22 -13.41
N GLN A 38 -6.33 -30.47 -12.41
CA GLN A 38 -6.06 -29.02 -12.51
C GLN A 38 -4.78 -28.56 -11.77
N PRO A 39 -3.61 -29.19 -12.00
CA PRO A 39 -2.39 -28.83 -11.28
C PRO A 39 -1.98 -27.37 -11.53
N THR A 40 -2.17 -26.85 -12.74
CA THR A 40 -1.80 -25.47 -13.12
C THR A 40 -2.64 -24.41 -12.42
N VAL A 41 -3.94 -24.65 -12.24
CA VAL A 41 -4.85 -23.72 -11.55
C VAL A 41 -4.49 -23.68 -10.06
N ILE A 42 -4.31 -24.83 -9.42
CA ILE A 42 -3.91 -24.90 -8.02
C ILE A 42 -2.51 -24.31 -7.80
N LEU A 43 -1.54 -24.56 -8.69
CA LEU A 43 -0.23 -23.92 -8.63
C LEU A 43 -0.30 -22.40 -8.79
N SER A 44 -1.16 -21.86 -9.66
CA SER A 44 -1.35 -20.40 -9.76
C SER A 44 -1.96 -19.79 -8.50
N PHE A 45 -2.78 -20.54 -7.75
CA PHE A 45 -3.32 -20.11 -6.46
C PHE A 45 -2.32 -20.26 -5.31
N LEU A 46 -1.36 -21.19 -5.43
CA LEU A 46 -0.32 -21.44 -4.42
C LEU A 46 0.97 -20.65 -4.66
N GLN A 47 1.16 -20.11 -5.87
CA GLN A 47 2.30 -19.26 -6.17
C GLN A 47 2.03 -17.89 -5.55
N THR A 48 2.62 -17.66 -4.38
CA THR A 48 2.69 -16.33 -3.80
C THR A 48 3.40 -15.42 -4.81
N LYS A 49 2.64 -14.55 -5.49
CA LYS A 49 3.20 -13.51 -6.34
C LYS A 49 4.20 -12.72 -5.48
N ASN A 50 5.37 -12.40 -6.00
CA ASN A 50 6.31 -11.49 -5.33
C ASN A 50 6.44 -10.25 -6.20
N PRO A 51 5.57 -9.23 -6.02
CA PRO A 51 5.53 -8.07 -6.90
C PRO A 51 6.85 -7.32 -6.88
N LYS A 52 7.43 -7.08 -8.05
CA LYS A 52 8.62 -6.22 -8.21
C LYS A 52 8.20 -4.76 -8.28
N VAL A 53 8.66 -3.95 -7.35
CA VAL A 53 8.30 -2.54 -7.22
C VAL A 53 9.50 -1.65 -7.52
N PHE A 54 9.38 -0.82 -8.55
CA PHE A 54 10.29 0.28 -8.82
C PHE A 54 9.81 1.54 -8.11
N CYS A 55 10.66 2.12 -7.26
CA CYS A 55 10.34 3.32 -6.49
C CYS A 55 11.01 4.54 -7.11
N TRP A 56 10.28 5.63 -7.27
CA TRP A 56 10.90 6.90 -7.61
C TRP A 56 10.47 7.97 -6.61
N VAL A 57 11.46 8.74 -6.16
CA VAL A 57 11.29 9.71 -5.08
C VAL A 57 11.55 11.10 -5.63
N LEU A 58 10.52 11.94 -5.60
CA LEU A 58 10.66 13.34 -5.96
C LEU A 58 11.32 14.10 -4.80
N THR A 59 12.39 14.83 -5.09
CA THR A 59 13.10 15.65 -4.12
C THR A 59 13.58 16.95 -4.76
N THR A 60 14.20 17.79 -3.94
CA THR A 60 14.79 19.06 -4.36
C THR A 60 16.30 19.04 -4.13
N PRO A 61 17.09 19.85 -4.85
CA PRO A 61 18.54 19.95 -4.65
C PRO A 61 18.96 20.14 -3.18
N GLY A 62 18.26 21.02 -2.45
CA GLY A 62 18.56 21.31 -1.04
C GLY A 62 18.18 20.18 -0.06
N ASN A 63 17.32 19.26 -0.49
CA ASN A 63 16.86 18.13 0.33
C ASN A 63 17.71 16.87 0.15
N LEU A 64 18.57 16.80 -0.88
CA LEU A 64 19.46 15.66 -1.14
C LEU A 64 20.26 15.22 0.12
N PRO A 65 21.02 16.09 0.81
CA PRO A 65 21.84 15.68 1.94
C PRO A 65 21.04 15.43 3.24
N LYS A 66 19.73 15.68 3.23
CA LYS A 66 18.86 15.56 4.43
C LYS A 66 17.77 14.52 4.20
N LYS A 67 16.66 14.96 3.60
CA LYS A 67 15.46 14.15 3.39
C LYS A 67 15.72 12.95 2.47
N ALA A 68 16.30 13.17 1.29
CA ALA A 68 16.59 12.08 0.35
C ALA A 68 17.59 11.08 0.95
N THR A 69 18.58 11.55 1.72
CA THR A 69 19.51 10.69 2.44
C THR A 69 18.81 9.82 3.48
N ALA A 70 17.85 10.37 4.24
CA ALA A 70 17.05 9.58 5.19
C ALA A 70 16.19 8.53 4.48
N VAL A 71 15.53 8.90 3.37
CA VAL A 71 14.78 7.95 2.52
C VAL A 71 15.69 6.81 2.03
N LYS A 72 16.87 7.16 1.49
CA LYS A 72 17.87 6.21 0.98
C LYS A 72 18.32 5.20 2.04
N ASN A 73 18.58 5.67 3.26
CA ASN A 73 19.13 4.84 4.34
C ASN A 73 18.06 4.01 5.08
N THR A 74 16.78 4.38 4.94
CA THR A 74 15.64 3.73 5.59
C THR A 74 14.84 2.91 4.60
N TRP A 75 13.64 3.31 4.23
CA TRP A 75 12.68 2.46 3.52
C TRP A 75 13.04 2.15 2.06
N LEU A 76 13.76 3.04 1.36
CA LEU A 76 14.02 2.87 -0.08
C LEU A 76 14.87 1.64 -0.39
N LYS A 77 15.72 1.20 0.56
CA LYS A 77 16.56 0.00 0.42
C LYS A 77 15.76 -1.31 0.24
N ARG A 78 14.44 -1.27 0.48
CA ARG A 78 13.52 -2.41 0.35
C ARG A 78 12.73 -2.41 -0.96
N CYS A 79 12.91 -1.41 -1.81
CA CYS A 79 12.43 -1.41 -3.19
C CYS A 79 13.30 -2.34 -4.06
N ASP A 80 12.73 -2.92 -5.12
CA ASP A 80 13.47 -3.81 -6.01
C ASP A 80 14.35 -3.02 -7.01
N GLY A 81 13.95 -1.78 -7.28
CA GLY A 81 14.74 -0.79 -8.01
C GLY A 81 14.30 0.60 -7.56
N ALA A 82 15.21 1.58 -7.62
CA ALA A 82 14.87 2.92 -7.19
C ALA A 82 15.65 4.03 -7.90
N ILE A 83 15.04 5.21 -7.97
CA ILE A 83 15.70 6.44 -8.44
C ILE A 83 15.20 7.66 -7.67
N PHE A 84 16.11 8.59 -7.38
CA PHE A 84 15.72 9.93 -6.92
C PHE A 84 15.60 10.85 -8.13
N VAL A 85 14.61 11.74 -8.12
CA VAL A 85 14.36 12.71 -9.18
C VAL A 85 14.42 14.11 -8.59
N THR A 86 15.21 14.99 -9.20
CA THR A 86 15.45 16.38 -8.77
C THR A 86 15.39 17.34 -9.96
N SER A 87 15.30 18.64 -9.72
CA SER A 87 15.41 19.66 -10.79
C SER A 87 16.80 19.72 -11.39
N ASN A 88 17.84 19.71 -10.56
CA ASN A 88 19.22 19.97 -10.97
C ASN A 88 20.21 19.09 -10.17
N HIS A 89 21.35 18.78 -10.79
CA HIS A 89 22.47 18.07 -10.18
C HIS A 89 23.34 19.06 -9.39
N THR A 90 22.93 19.40 -8.17
CA THR A 90 23.76 20.21 -7.27
C THR A 90 24.76 19.38 -6.45
N ASP A 91 24.56 18.07 -6.38
CA ASP A 91 25.44 17.13 -5.69
C ASP A 91 25.70 15.91 -6.59
N PRO A 92 26.84 15.89 -7.32
CA PRO A 92 27.22 14.76 -8.17
C PRO A 92 27.43 13.44 -7.40
N SER A 93 27.62 13.48 -6.07
CA SER A 93 27.83 12.29 -5.26
C SER A 93 26.52 11.57 -4.90
N PHE A 94 25.39 12.26 -4.99
CA PHE A 94 24.09 11.69 -4.72
C PHE A 94 23.47 11.09 -6.01
N PRO A 95 23.04 9.81 -6.00
CA PRO A 95 22.51 9.15 -7.20
C PRO A 95 21.06 9.59 -7.49
N ALA A 96 20.89 10.85 -7.88
CA ALA A 96 19.63 11.43 -8.31
C ALA A 96 19.72 11.83 -9.78
N MET A 97 18.60 11.75 -10.50
CA MET A 97 18.43 12.26 -11.84
C MET A 97 17.96 13.70 -11.81
N ALA A 98 18.64 14.59 -12.51
CA ALA A 98 18.13 15.92 -12.76
C ALA A 98 17.28 15.97 -14.03
N LEU A 99 16.07 16.54 -13.93
CA LEU A 99 15.18 16.73 -15.07
C LEU A 99 15.41 18.04 -15.82
N GLY A 100 16.14 19.00 -15.24
CA GLY A 100 16.28 20.35 -15.79
C GLY A 100 14.99 21.18 -15.72
N ILE A 101 14.00 20.73 -14.95
CA ILE A 101 12.72 21.41 -14.74
C ILE A 101 12.81 22.25 -13.45
N PRO A 102 12.42 23.54 -13.44
CA PRO A 102 12.58 24.41 -12.28
C PRO A 102 11.91 23.89 -10.99
N GLU A 103 12.39 24.38 -9.84
CA GLU A 103 11.74 24.17 -8.54
C GLU A 103 10.44 24.97 -8.42
N GLY A 104 9.50 24.47 -7.63
CA GLY A 104 8.20 25.11 -7.41
C GLY A 104 7.04 24.13 -7.59
N ARG A 105 5.94 24.41 -6.88
CA ARG A 105 4.72 23.59 -6.93
C ARG A 105 4.11 23.54 -8.32
N ASP A 106 4.19 24.66 -9.04
CA ASP A 106 3.65 24.79 -10.40
C ASP A 106 4.38 23.92 -11.44
N HIS A 107 5.50 23.28 -11.09
CA HIS A 107 6.27 22.41 -11.99
C HIS A 107 6.23 20.93 -11.60
N LEU A 108 5.47 20.57 -10.55
CA LEU A 108 5.44 19.19 -10.06
C LEU A 108 4.87 18.23 -11.10
N SER A 109 3.78 18.60 -11.79
CA SER A 109 3.18 17.77 -12.84
C SER A 109 4.16 17.47 -13.96
N ASP A 110 4.88 18.49 -14.44
CA ASP A 110 5.90 18.34 -15.49
C ASP A 110 7.04 17.41 -15.05
N LYS A 111 7.49 17.54 -13.78
CA LYS A 111 8.49 16.64 -13.20
C LYS A 111 8.01 15.20 -13.14
N SER A 112 6.77 14.97 -12.68
CA SER A 112 6.20 13.63 -12.58
C SER A 112 6.04 12.97 -13.95
N PHE A 113 5.49 13.67 -14.94
CA PHE A 113 5.35 13.12 -16.30
C PHE A 113 6.73 12.83 -16.93
N ALA A 114 7.73 13.69 -16.71
CA ALA A 114 9.09 13.46 -17.20
C ALA A 114 9.76 12.27 -16.49
N ALA A 115 9.58 12.12 -15.17
CA ALA A 115 10.06 10.97 -14.40
C ALA A 115 9.43 9.67 -14.92
N PHE A 116 8.10 9.63 -15.07
CA PHE A 116 7.40 8.47 -15.61
C PHE A 116 7.83 8.13 -17.03
N LYS A 117 8.10 9.13 -17.87
CA LYS A 117 8.65 8.90 -19.22
C LYS A 117 10.02 8.23 -19.16
N TYR A 118 10.91 8.70 -18.28
CA TYR A 118 12.20 8.04 -18.11
C TYR A 118 12.04 6.60 -17.62
N ILE A 119 11.22 6.38 -16.59
CA ILE A 119 11.01 5.07 -15.98
C ILE A 119 10.41 4.10 -17.00
N TYR A 120 9.45 4.55 -17.81
CA TYR A 120 8.90 3.75 -18.91
C TYR A 120 9.99 3.30 -19.88
N ASN A 121 10.83 4.23 -20.35
CA ASN A 121 11.87 3.93 -21.34
C ASN A 121 12.95 2.97 -20.82
N ASN A 122 13.24 2.99 -19.52
CA ASN A 122 14.40 2.30 -18.95
C ASN A 122 14.06 1.11 -18.05
N HIS A 123 12.83 1.05 -17.50
CA HIS A 123 12.50 0.14 -16.41
C HIS A 123 11.11 -0.53 -16.56
N LEU A 124 10.28 -0.17 -17.54
CA LEU A 124 8.92 -0.73 -17.66
C LEU A 124 8.89 -2.26 -17.63
N LYS A 125 9.82 -2.90 -18.34
CA LYS A 125 9.86 -4.35 -18.54
C LYS A 125 10.47 -5.12 -17.35
N ASP A 126 11.15 -4.41 -16.45
CA ASP A 126 11.91 -5.04 -15.36
C ASP A 126 11.09 -5.15 -14.06
N PHE A 127 9.99 -4.39 -13.96
CA PHE A 127 9.17 -4.24 -12.76
C PHE A 127 7.68 -4.34 -13.06
N ASP A 128 6.93 -4.78 -12.06
CA ASP A 128 5.48 -4.99 -12.14
C ASP A 128 4.72 -3.71 -11.72
N TRP A 129 5.29 -2.96 -10.77
CA TRP A 129 4.65 -1.80 -10.14
C TRP A 129 5.62 -0.63 -10.00
N PHE A 130 5.08 0.59 -10.11
CA PHE A 130 5.85 1.83 -10.12
C PHE A 130 5.33 2.78 -9.05
N LEU A 131 6.03 2.87 -7.93
CA LEU A 131 5.67 3.69 -6.78
C LEU A 131 6.27 5.10 -6.90
N LYS A 132 5.43 6.12 -6.88
CA LYS A 132 5.81 7.52 -6.64
C LYS A 132 5.74 7.82 -5.15
N ALA A 133 6.78 8.47 -4.62
CA ALA A 133 6.78 9.01 -3.25
C ALA A 133 7.46 10.39 -3.20
N ASP A 134 7.17 11.16 -2.15
CA ASP A 134 7.89 12.41 -1.85
C ASP A 134 9.06 12.13 -0.89
N ASP A 135 10.00 13.08 -0.79
CA ASP A 135 11.15 12.98 0.11
C ASP A 135 10.80 13.09 1.61
N ASP A 136 9.53 13.28 1.95
CA ASP A 136 8.95 13.20 3.30
C ASP A 136 7.82 12.16 3.41
N THR A 137 7.80 11.17 2.52
CA THR A 137 6.98 9.96 2.65
C THR A 137 7.82 8.83 3.27
N TYR A 138 7.23 8.06 4.18
CA TYR A 138 7.78 6.79 4.66
C TYR A 138 6.89 5.63 4.22
N VAL A 139 7.48 4.59 3.62
CA VAL A 139 6.73 3.46 3.04
C VAL A 139 7.17 2.13 3.66
N ILE A 140 6.23 1.33 4.13
CA ILE A 140 6.45 -0.03 4.61
C ILE A 140 6.31 -0.96 3.40
N MET A 141 7.43 -1.19 2.70
CA MET A 141 7.46 -1.89 1.41
C MET A 141 6.91 -3.32 1.46
N GLU A 142 7.08 -4.03 2.58
CA GLU A 142 6.52 -5.35 2.81
C GLU A 142 4.99 -5.32 2.79
N ASN A 143 4.38 -4.32 3.44
CA ASN A 143 2.93 -4.15 3.44
C ASN A 143 2.42 -3.76 2.06
N LEU A 144 3.16 -2.91 1.33
CA LEU A 144 2.83 -2.58 -0.06
C LEU A 144 2.86 -3.82 -0.95
N LYS A 145 3.95 -4.61 -0.92
CA LYS A 145 4.07 -5.83 -1.72
C LYS A 145 2.99 -6.85 -1.36
N HIS A 146 2.70 -7.03 -0.07
CA HIS A 146 1.61 -7.90 0.37
C HIS A 146 0.25 -7.43 -0.15
N PHE A 147 -0.03 -6.13 -0.15
CA PHE A 147 -1.24 -5.57 -0.72
C PHE A 147 -1.33 -5.84 -2.24
N LEU A 148 -0.23 -5.65 -2.97
CA LEU A 148 -0.17 -5.80 -4.43
C LEU A 148 -0.29 -7.25 -4.91
N GLN A 149 -0.02 -8.25 -4.07
CA GLN A 149 -0.20 -9.67 -4.39
C GLN A 149 -1.62 -10.03 -4.85
N LYS A 150 -2.61 -9.22 -4.47
CA LYS A 150 -4.02 -9.43 -4.77
C LYS A 150 -4.42 -9.01 -6.19
N PHE A 151 -3.53 -8.33 -6.91
CA PHE A 151 -3.82 -7.69 -8.20
C PHE A 151 -2.88 -8.16 -9.30
N ASP A 152 -3.26 -7.94 -10.54
CA ASP A 152 -2.39 -8.13 -11.69
C ASP A 152 -1.82 -6.80 -12.18
N SER A 153 -0.51 -6.74 -12.42
CA SER A 153 0.15 -5.54 -12.96
C SER A 153 -0.16 -5.33 -14.45
N THR A 154 -0.71 -6.34 -15.14
CA THR A 154 -1.20 -6.19 -16.52
C THR A 154 -2.58 -5.55 -16.58
N ASP A 155 -3.28 -5.42 -15.45
CA ASP A 155 -4.55 -4.70 -15.38
C ASP A 155 -4.28 -3.19 -15.24
N PRO A 156 -5.09 -2.31 -15.86
CA PRO A 156 -4.90 -0.87 -15.82
C PRO A 156 -5.35 -0.31 -14.46
N LEU A 157 -4.54 -0.53 -13.42
CA LEU A 157 -4.83 -0.17 -12.03
C LEU A 157 -3.80 0.80 -11.48
N TYR A 158 -4.22 1.64 -10.54
CA TYR A 158 -3.31 2.35 -9.63
C TYR A 158 -3.94 2.49 -8.25
N PHE A 159 -3.09 2.64 -7.24
CA PHE A 159 -3.48 2.65 -5.83
C PHE A 159 -2.78 3.77 -5.06
N GLY A 160 -3.37 4.17 -3.94
CA GLY A 160 -2.87 5.22 -3.06
C GLY A 160 -4.00 5.73 -2.16
N GLN A 161 -3.75 6.77 -1.36
CA GLN A 161 -4.81 7.36 -0.58
C GLN A 161 -5.79 8.07 -1.51
N TYR A 162 -7.01 7.57 -1.60
CA TYR A 162 -8.05 8.18 -2.41
C TYR A 162 -8.37 9.60 -1.88
N ILE A 163 -8.47 10.53 -2.81
CA ILE A 163 -8.89 11.92 -2.65
C ILE A 163 -10.13 12.13 -3.52
N GLY A 164 -11.23 12.44 -2.86
CA GLY A 164 -12.54 12.54 -3.48
C GLY A 164 -12.66 13.66 -4.49
N ASN A 165 -13.68 13.55 -5.34
CA ASN A 165 -13.97 14.52 -6.39
C ASN A 165 -14.21 15.89 -5.79
N GLN A 166 -13.28 16.82 -6.05
CA GLN A 166 -13.47 18.22 -5.70
C GLN A 166 -14.21 18.90 -6.85
N LYS A 167 -15.16 19.80 -6.56
CA LYS A 167 -15.96 20.49 -7.60
C LYS A 167 -15.11 21.20 -8.68
N GLN A 168 -13.86 21.54 -8.35
CA GLN A 168 -12.93 22.25 -9.23
C GLN A 168 -11.95 21.32 -9.96
N ILE A 169 -11.87 20.03 -9.59
CA ILE A 169 -10.93 19.06 -10.15
C ILE A 169 -11.72 18.01 -10.93
N PRO A 170 -11.60 17.94 -12.26
CA PRO A 170 -12.43 17.10 -13.11
C PRO A 170 -11.92 15.65 -13.17
N VAL A 171 -11.84 14.97 -12.01
CA VAL A 171 -11.57 13.53 -11.93
C VAL A 171 -12.79 12.86 -11.31
N LYS A 172 -13.56 12.12 -12.10
CA LYS A 172 -14.84 11.53 -11.66
C LYS A 172 -14.67 10.33 -10.74
N GLN A 173 -13.59 9.59 -10.89
CA GLN A 173 -13.25 8.45 -10.05
C GLN A 173 -12.44 8.83 -8.80
N GLY A 174 -12.15 10.12 -8.57
CA GLY A 174 -11.18 10.58 -7.58
C GLY A 174 -9.73 10.32 -8.02
N TYR A 175 -8.77 10.76 -7.22
CA TYR A 175 -7.34 10.58 -7.50
C TYR A 175 -6.58 10.14 -6.24
N ALA A 176 -5.34 9.67 -6.40
CA ALA A 176 -4.52 9.25 -5.26
C ALA A 176 -3.64 10.41 -4.78
N SER A 177 -3.57 10.67 -3.47
CA SER A 177 -2.75 11.72 -2.88
C SER A 177 -1.27 11.58 -3.26
N GLY A 178 -0.67 12.67 -3.76
CA GLY A 178 0.73 12.70 -4.16
C GLY A 178 1.70 12.46 -2.99
N GLY A 179 1.40 13.02 -1.82
CA GLY A 179 2.25 12.94 -0.63
C GLY A 179 2.17 11.61 0.12
N ALA A 180 0.98 11.01 0.19
CA ALA A 180 0.86 9.64 0.71
C ALA A 180 1.60 8.61 -0.17
N GLY A 181 1.94 9.02 -1.41
CA GLY A 181 2.46 8.15 -2.44
C GLY A 181 1.35 7.39 -3.15
N TYR A 182 1.63 7.04 -4.40
CA TYR A 182 0.73 6.25 -5.22
C TYR A 182 1.52 5.29 -6.11
N VAL A 183 0.94 4.14 -6.40
CA VAL A 183 1.59 3.07 -7.14
C VAL A 183 0.79 2.73 -8.40
N LEU A 184 1.47 2.75 -9.54
CA LEU A 184 0.89 2.40 -10.84
C LEU A 184 1.25 0.97 -11.19
N SER A 185 0.29 0.25 -11.75
CA SER A 185 0.57 -1.00 -12.47
C SER A 185 1.44 -0.75 -13.70
N GLN A 186 2.12 -1.79 -14.17
CA GLN A 186 2.85 -1.76 -15.44
C GLN A 186 1.95 -1.32 -16.61
N GLU A 187 0.72 -1.84 -16.70
CA GLU A 187 -0.22 -1.44 -17.75
C GLU A 187 -0.65 0.02 -17.64
N ALA A 188 -0.85 0.56 -16.43
CA ALA A 188 -1.16 1.98 -16.25
C ALA A 188 -0.03 2.88 -16.77
N LEU A 189 1.22 2.58 -16.42
CA LEU A 189 2.39 3.34 -16.91
C LEU A 189 2.56 3.21 -18.43
N ARG A 190 2.36 2.00 -18.98
CA ARG A 190 2.41 1.77 -20.43
C ARG A 190 1.39 2.64 -21.17
N ARG A 191 0.12 2.65 -20.73
CA ARG A 191 -0.93 3.51 -21.33
C ARG A 191 -0.61 4.99 -21.20
N MET A 192 -0.11 5.42 -20.05
CA MET A 192 0.30 6.82 -19.83
C MET A 192 1.26 7.29 -20.92
N GLN A 193 2.27 6.48 -21.24
CA GLN A 193 3.31 6.87 -22.18
C GLN A 193 2.94 6.58 -23.64
N GLU A 194 2.40 5.42 -23.96
CA GLU A 194 2.12 5.02 -25.36
C GLU A 194 0.85 5.64 -25.94
N ILE A 195 -0.14 5.93 -25.09
CA ILE A 195 -1.43 6.48 -25.52
C ILE A 195 -1.53 7.94 -25.08
N GLY A 196 -1.28 8.20 -23.79
CA GLY A 196 -1.49 9.51 -23.18
C GLY A 196 -0.62 10.62 -23.76
N THR A 197 0.62 10.33 -24.14
CA THR A 197 1.54 11.35 -24.67
C THR A 197 1.33 11.67 -26.16
N ASN A 198 0.58 10.83 -26.87
CA ASN A 198 0.35 10.91 -28.32
C ASN A 198 -0.94 11.67 -28.68
N ASP A 199 -1.87 11.83 -27.74
CA ASP A 199 -3.15 12.50 -27.99
C ASP A 199 -3.51 13.40 -26.79
N THR A 200 -3.68 14.69 -27.08
CA THR A 200 -3.93 15.72 -26.07
C THR A 200 -5.26 15.54 -25.35
N LYS A 201 -6.21 14.78 -25.92
CA LYS A 201 -7.51 14.49 -25.27
C LYS A 201 -7.34 13.78 -23.93
N TYR A 202 -6.27 13.01 -23.75
CA TYR A 202 -5.99 12.28 -22.51
C TYR A 202 -5.42 13.18 -21.41
N GLN A 203 -4.97 14.39 -21.75
CA GLN A 203 -4.52 15.39 -20.78
C GLN A 203 -3.31 14.95 -19.92
N CYS A 204 -2.48 14.02 -20.42
CA CYS A 204 -1.24 13.55 -19.75
C CYS A 204 -0.06 14.52 -19.84
N ARG A 205 -0.35 15.81 -20.03
CA ARG A 205 0.57 16.95 -19.94
C ARG A 205 -0.15 18.18 -19.35
N LYS A 206 -1.31 17.96 -18.73
CA LYS A 206 -2.06 19.02 -18.08
C LYS A 206 -1.33 19.42 -16.81
N ASN A 207 -1.39 20.71 -16.52
CA ASN A 207 -0.84 21.28 -15.31
C ASN A 207 -1.91 22.18 -14.67
N THR A 208 -2.60 21.65 -13.67
CA THR A 208 -3.62 22.38 -12.88
C THR A 208 -3.03 23.03 -11.62
N GLY A 209 -1.72 22.89 -11.40
CA GLY A 209 -1.05 23.25 -10.15
C GLY A 209 -1.12 22.15 -9.07
N TYR A 210 -1.78 21.04 -9.35
CA TYR A 210 -1.94 19.89 -8.46
C TYR A 210 -1.50 18.62 -9.20
N GLU A 211 -0.28 18.17 -8.95
CA GLU A 211 0.34 17.03 -9.64
C GLU A 211 -0.47 15.74 -9.54
N ASP A 212 -0.98 15.44 -8.35
CA ASP A 212 -1.74 14.22 -8.10
C ASP A 212 -3.10 14.22 -8.81
N ALA A 213 -3.74 15.39 -8.86
CA ALA A 213 -4.94 15.60 -9.67
C ALA A 213 -4.65 15.46 -11.17
N ASP A 214 -3.55 16.03 -11.68
CA ASP A 214 -3.17 15.93 -13.10
C ASP A 214 -2.88 14.49 -13.53
N ILE A 215 -2.19 13.72 -12.67
CA ILE A 215 -2.00 12.28 -12.85
C ILE A 215 -3.34 11.56 -12.84
N GLY A 216 -4.23 11.88 -11.89
CA GLY A 216 -5.59 11.32 -11.83
C GLY A 216 -6.42 11.58 -13.09
N ILE A 217 -6.38 12.80 -13.63
CA ILE A 217 -7.06 13.18 -14.89
C ILE A 217 -6.52 12.34 -16.05
N CYS A 218 -5.20 12.26 -16.17
CA CYS A 218 -4.54 11.47 -17.22
C CYS A 218 -4.94 9.99 -17.15
N LEU A 219 -4.83 9.38 -15.98
CA LEU A 219 -5.14 7.98 -15.76
C LEU A 219 -6.63 7.68 -15.98
N GLU A 220 -7.54 8.55 -15.53
CA GLU A 220 -8.98 8.42 -15.80
C GLU A 220 -9.28 8.43 -17.30
N ASN A 221 -8.73 9.39 -18.05
CA ASN A 221 -8.97 9.48 -19.49
C ASN A 221 -8.39 8.27 -20.26
N LEU A 222 -7.37 7.62 -19.71
CA LEU A 222 -6.76 6.39 -20.23
C LEU A 222 -7.47 5.11 -19.78
N ASN A 223 -8.61 5.26 -19.10
CA ASN A 223 -9.39 4.16 -18.56
C ASN A 223 -8.57 3.28 -17.61
N VAL A 224 -7.74 3.92 -16.77
CA VAL A 224 -7.02 3.32 -15.65
C VAL A 224 -7.84 3.55 -14.38
N THR A 225 -8.11 2.48 -13.64
CA THR A 225 -8.98 2.51 -12.45
C THR A 225 -8.18 2.81 -11.19
N LEU A 226 -8.67 3.77 -10.40
CA LEU A 226 -8.23 3.97 -9.02
C LEU A 226 -8.80 2.85 -8.14
N GLY A 227 -7.94 1.94 -7.71
CA GLY A 227 -8.33 0.84 -6.86
C GLY A 227 -8.52 1.22 -5.40
N VAL A 228 -9.26 0.39 -4.66
CA VAL A 228 -9.51 0.61 -3.23
C VAL A 228 -8.29 0.18 -2.41
N SER A 229 -7.62 1.15 -1.81
CA SER A 229 -6.37 0.94 -1.05
C SER A 229 -6.64 0.70 0.44
N ARG A 230 -7.32 -0.40 0.76
CA ARG A 230 -7.74 -0.76 2.11
C ARG A 230 -7.30 -2.17 2.50
N ASP A 231 -7.16 -2.41 3.79
CA ASP A 231 -6.86 -3.74 4.32
C ASP A 231 -8.12 -4.62 4.45
N ASN A 232 -7.95 -5.84 4.97
CA ASN A 232 -9.04 -6.80 5.14
C ASN A 232 -10.09 -6.35 6.17
N ASN A 233 -9.74 -5.40 7.05
CA ASN A 233 -10.65 -4.77 8.01
C ASN A 233 -11.25 -3.47 7.45
N ASN A 234 -11.06 -3.19 6.16
CA ASN A 234 -11.54 -2.00 5.47
C ASN A 234 -10.94 -0.69 6.04
N GLN A 235 -9.76 -0.77 6.66
CA GLN A 235 -8.99 0.35 7.18
C GLN A 235 -8.11 0.95 6.08
N ILE A 236 -7.79 2.23 6.21
CA ILE A 236 -6.99 2.96 5.23
C ILE A 236 -5.51 2.57 5.41
N THR A 237 -4.81 2.38 4.31
CA THR A 237 -3.42 1.89 4.31
C THR A 237 -2.40 2.93 3.82
N PHE A 238 -2.83 3.91 3.02
CA PHE A 238 -2.01 5.06 2.63
C PHE A 238 -2.47 6.28 3.42
N HIS A 239 -1.54 7.02 4.01
CA HIS A 239 -1.85 8.17 4.86
C HIS A 239 -1.14 9.45 4.40
N SER A 240 -1.91 10.49 4.08
CA SER A 240 -1.47 11.86 3.74
C SER A 240 -1.09 12.68 4.98
N PHE A 241 -0.91 12.02 6.12
CA PHE A 241 -0.56 12.62 7.41
C PHE A 241 0.58 11.83 8.04
N ASN A 242 1.31 12.50 8.93
CA ASN A 242 2.36 11.84 9.71
C ASN A 242 1.76 10.85 10.72
N PRO A 243 2.56 9.89 11.23
CA PRO A 243 2.05 8.85 12.12
C PRO A 243 1.29 9.40 13.34
N LEU A 244 1.81 10.44 13.99
CA LEU A 244 1.16 11.08 15.13
C LEU A 244 -0.17 11.74 14.74
N GLY A 245 -0.25 12.33 13.55
CA GLY A 245 -1.47 12.93 13.01
C GLY A 245 -2.55 11.89 12.73
N VAL A 246 -2.16 10.69 12.27
CA VAL A 246 -3.09 9.56 12.09
C VAL A 246 -3.55 9.01 13.45
N LEU A 247 -2.62 8.83 14.40
CA LEU A 247 -2.93 8.33 15.74
C LEU A 247 -3.81 9.29 16.55
N ASN A 248 -3.53 10.59 16.47
CA ASN A 248 -4.24 11.64 17.19
C ASN A 248 -5.41 12.23 16.38
N MET A 249 -5.82 11.58 15.28
CA MET A 249 -6.80 12.17 14.36
C MET A 249 -8.13 12.40 15.07
N ASP A 250 -8.43 13.69 15.34
CA ASP A 250 -9.71 14.10 15.92
C ASP A 250 -10.84 13.74 14.94
N PRO A 251 -12.02 13.30 15.43
CA PRO A 251 -13.22 13.08 14.64
C PRO A 251 -13.53 14.12 13.54
N ILE A 252 -13.18 15.39 13.72
CA ILE A 252 -13.40 16.46 12.73
C ILE A 252 -12.44 16.31 11.53
N LEU A 253 -11.15 16.04 11.78
CA LEU A 253 -10.18 15.72 10.72
C LEU A 253 -10.47 14.37 10.10
N GLY A 254 -10.96 13.41 10.90
CA GLY A 254 -11.46 12.12 10.43
C GLY A 254 -12.62 12.24 9.45
N ASN A 255 -13.47 13.28 9.56
CA ASN A 255 -14.52 13.56 8.58
C ASN A 255 -13.96 14.11 7.26
N ILE A 256 -12.90 14.93 7.28
CA ILE A 256 -12.22 15.41 6.06
C ILE A 256 -11.47 14.23 5.39
N TYR A 257 -10.89 13.36 6.20
CA TYR A 257 -10.26 12.09 5.79
C TYR A 257 -11.28 11.09 5.20
N GLN A 258 -12.55 11.14 5.63
CA GLN A 258 -13.65 10.34 5.09
C GLN A 258 -14.33 10.96 3.87
N TYR A 259 -14.47 12.29 3.83
CA TYR A 259 -14.99 13.03 2.67
C TYR A 259 -14.08 12.86 1.47
N THR A 260 -12.78 12.79 1.72
CA THR A 260 -11.80 12.43 0.72
C THR A 260 -11.90 10.97 0.29
N ASN A 261 -12.75 10.10 0.87
CA ASN A 261 -12.90 8.65 0.62
C ASN A 261 -14.26 8.19 0.04
N GLY A 262 -14.99 9.11 -0.60
CA GLY A 262 -16.07 8.80 -1.54
C GLY A 262 -17.29 8.14 -0.90
N ASN A 263 -18.01 8.86 -0.01
CA ASN A 263 -19.38 8.60 0.47
C ASN A 263 -19.78 7.13 0.75
N THR A 264 -18.82 6.26 1.04
CA THR A 264 -19.08 4.96 1.65
C THR A 264 -19.23 5.22 3.15
N ASN A 265 -20.09 4.48 3.85
CA ASN A 265 -20.30 4.60 5.31
C ASN A 265 -19.05 4.22 6.15
N VAL A 266 -17.85 4.31 5.57
CA VAL A 266 -16.60 3.72 6.01
C VAL A 266 -15.69 4.79 6.59
N GLY A 267 -15.16 4.53 7.79
CA GLY A 267 -14.45 5.51 8.61
C GLY A 267 -15.34 6.21 9.66
N LYS A 268 -16.64 5.89 9.72
CA LYS A 268 -17.54 6.38 10.80
C LYS A 268 -17.07 6.00 12.21
N GLU A 269 -16.11 5.09 12.31
CA GLU A 269 -15.47 4.72 13.56
C GLU A 269 -14.29 5.65 13.86
N LYS A 270 -14.37 6.36 15.00
CA LYS A 270 -13.43 7.37 15.45
C LYS A 270 -12.17 6.70 16.06
N GLY A 271 -10.99 7.30 15.85
CA GLY A 271 -9.75 6.95 16.57
C GLY A 271 -8.97 5.76 16.00
N GLU A 272 -8.42 4.90 16.87
CA GLU A 272 -7.51 3.77 16.58
C GLU A 272 -7.97 2.85 15.44
N LYS A 273 -9.28 2.81 15.15
CA LYS A 273 -9.84 2.01 14.06
C LYS A 273 -9.52 2.55 12.65
N ILE A 274 -8.90 3.72 12.52
CA ILE A 274 -8.41 4.24 11.24
C ILE A 274 -7.03 3.66 10.89
N LEU A 275 -6.20 3.35 11.90
CA LEU A 275 -4.85 2.86 11.70
C LEU A 275 -4.87 1.36 11.35
N SER A 276 -4.50 1.04 10.12
CA SER A 276 -4.35 -0.34 9.69
C SER A 276 -3.09 -0.96 10.28
N SER A 277 -3.17 -2.19 10.80
CA SER A 277 -1.97 -2.98 11.09
C SER A 277 -1.18 -3.36 9.82
N SER A 278 -1.81 -3.18 8.65
CA SER A 278 -1.22 -3.32 7.31
C SER A 278 -0.97 -1.95 6.66
N THR A 279 -0.69 -0.91 7.44
CA THR A 279 -0.36 0.43 6.93
C THR A 279 0.79 0.35 5.93
N ILE A 280 0.63 1.01 4.78
CA ILE A 280 1.58 1.07 3.68
C ILE A 280 2.43 2.34 3.77
N SER A 281 1.84 3.52 4.02
CA SER A 281 2.62 4.75 3.98
C SER A 281 2.11 5.86 4.90
N PHE A 282 3.02 6.74 5.29
CA PHE A 282 2.74 8.01 5.96
C PHE A 282 3.42 9.15 5.21
N HIS A 283 2.81 10.33 5.24
CA HIS A 283 3.35 11.57 4.66
C HIS A 283 3.77 12.56 5.76
N TYR A 284 4.48 13.63 5.41
CA TYR A 284 5.04 14.60 6.36
C TYR A 284 5.93 13.97 7.44
N VAL A 285 6.69 12.94 7.05
CA VAL A 285 7.64 12.25 7.94
C VAL A 285 9.01 12.91 7.79
N ASP A 286 9.47 13.58 8.83
CA ASP A 286 10.79 14.20 8.83
C ASP A 286 11.91 13.13 8.94
N PRO A 287 13.18 13.46 8.58
CA PRO A 287 14.30 12.53 8.63
C PRO A 287 14.46 11.79 9.96
N GLY A 288 14.31 12.47 11.10
CA GLY A 288 14.45 11.85 12.42
C GLY A 288 13.36 10.80 12.66
N THR A 289 12.12 11.14 12.30
CA THR A 289 11.00 10.21 12.37
C THR A 289 11.17 9.03 11.40
N MET A 290 11.75 9.21 10.21
CA MET A 290 12.04 8.08 9.30
C MET A 290 12.99 7.06 9.93
N TYR A 291 14.09 7.51 10.53
CA TYR A 291 15.03 6.61 11.22
C TYR A 291 14.39 5.97 12.46
N LEU A 292 13.57 6.70 13.21
CA LEU A 292 12.82 6.15 14.34
C LEU A 292 11.88 5.03 13.87
N LEU A 293 11.10 5.24 12.80
CA LEU A 293 10.24 4.21 12.25
C LEU A 293 11.03 2.99 11.76
N ASP A 294 12.15 3.19 11.06
CA ASP A 294 13.00 2.09 10.59
C ASP A 294 13.52 1.25 11.77
N PHE A 295 14.00 1.92 12.82
CA PHE A 295 14.45 1.27 14.05
C PHE A 295 13.30 0.49 14.73
N LEU A 296 12.14 1.13 14.93
CA LEU A 296 11.01 0.52 15.63
C LEU A 296 10.43 -0.69 14.88
N ILE A 297 10.43 -0.66 13.55
CA ILE A 297 9.83 -1.72 12.72
C ILE A 297 10.81 -2.87 12.49
N TYR A 298 12.09 -2.58 12.27
CA TYR A 298 13.04 -3.58 11.75
C TYR A 298 14.17 -3.95 12.71
N ASP A 299 14.55 -3.07 13.63
CA ASP A 299 15.72 -3.31 14.51
C ASP A 299 15.31 -3.61 15.95
N LEU A 300 14.22 -3.00 16.44
CA LEU A 300 13.75 -3.14 17.80
C LEU A 300 13.19 -4.54 18.04
N ASN A 301 13.87 -5.30 18.90
CA ASN A 301 13.43 -6.60 19.36
C ASN A 301 12.89 -6.52 20.78
N VAL A 302 11.62 -6.89 20.99
CA VAL A 302 11.03 -6.99 22.33
C VAL A 302 11.13 -8.44 22.80
N HIS A 303 12.20 -8.76 23.53
CA HIS A 303 12.38 -10.10 24.10
C HIS A 303 11.41 -10.33 25.27
N LYS A 304 10.59 -11.39 25.17
CA LYS A 304 9.41 -11.68 26.02
C LYS A 304 8.32 -10.61 25.89
N LEU A 305 7.58 -10.65 24.79
CA LEU A 305 6.18 -10.27 24.85
C LEU A 305 5.53 -11.23 25.87
N ARG A 306 5.17 -10.70 27.05
CA ARG A 306 4.44 -11.47 28.05
C ARG A 306 3.26 -12.12 27.32
N GLY A 307 3.16 -13.44 27.46
CA GLY A 307 2.24 -14.28 26.71
C GLY A 307 0.79 -13.83 26.81
N ASP A 308 -0.03 -14.59 26.10
CA ASP A 308 -1.48 -14.58 26.00
C ASP A 308 -2.25 -14.49 27.34
N ASN A 309 -2.01 -13.42 28.08
CA ASN A 309 -2.83 -12.88 29.14
C ASN A 309 -3.11 -11.47 28.65
N ARG A 310 -4.23 -11.35 27.94
CA ARG A 310 -5.05 -10.14 27.96
C ARG A 310 -4.88 -9.51 29.33
N TYR A 311 -4.16 -8.40 29.41
CA TYR A 311 -4.41 -7.46 30.49
C TYR A 311 -5.86 -7.09 30.29
N ILE A 312 -6.74 -7.75 31.05
CA ILE A 312 -7.99 -7.17 31.51
C ILE A 312 -7.51 -5.93 32.27
N TRP A 313 -7.25 -4.86 31.54
CA TRP A 313 -7.48 -3.54 32.08
C TRP A 313 -8.93 -3.60 32.51
N ASP A 314 -9.10 -3.49 33.82
CA ASP A 314 -10.35 -3.35 34.54
C ASP A 314 -11.47 -2.81 33.64
N ASN A 315 -12.63 -3.48 33.66
CA ASN A 315 -13.81 -3.20 32.86
C ASN A 315 -14.40 -1.82 33.20
N ASN A 316 -13.68 -0.75 32.86
CA ASN A 316 -14.13 0.62 32.96
C ASN A 316 -13.87 1.32 31.63
N PRO A 317 -14.89 1.42 30.75
CA PRO A 317 -14.72 1.86 29.37
C PRO A 317 -14.63 3.39 29.30
N LYS A 318 -13.61 4.03 29.90
CA LYS A 318 -13.48 5.49 29.90
C LYS A 318 -12.07 6.09 29.94
N ARG A 319 -10.98 5.34 29.73
CA ARG A 319 -9.68 6.00 29.47
C ARG A 319 -9.46 6.11 27.97
N THR A 320 -9.58 7.33 27.47
CA THR A 320 -9.21 7.69 26.11
C THR A 320 -7.80 8.27 26.13
N TYR A 321 -7.09 8.17 25.01
CA TYR A 321 -5.71 8.66 24.81
C TYR A 321 -5.45 10.11 25.28
N LYS A 322 -6.51 10.93 25.42
CA LYS A 322 -6.47 12.27 26.04
C LYS A 322 -5.92 12.29 27.48
N ASP A 323 -5.97 11.17 28.20
CA ASP A 323 -5.47 11.08 29.58
C ASP A 323 -3.96 10.84 29.67
N LEU A 324 -3.30 10.39 28.59
CA LEU A 324 -1.86 10.10 28.57
C LEU A 324 -0.99 11.31 28.23
N LEU A 325 -1.58 12.38 27.67
CA LEU A 325 -0.86 13.60 27.25
C LEU A 325 -1.00 14.77 28.24
N ARG A 326 -1.43 14.51 29.49
CA ARG A 326 -1.67 15.53 30.53
C ARG A 326 -0.76 15.44 31.76
N THR A 327 0.37 14.73 31.68
CA THR A 327 1.43 14.78 32.69
C THR A 327 2.64 15.53 32.18
#